data_AF-A0A9E2RIL1-F1
#
_entry.id   AF-A0A9E2RIL1-F1
#
_cell.length_a   1.000
_cell.length_b   1.000
_cell.length_c   1.000
_cell.angle_alpha   90.00
_cell.angle_beta   90.00
_cell.angle_gamma   90.00
#
_symmetry.space_group_name_H-M   'P 1'
#
loop_
_entity.id
_entity.type
_entity.pdbx_description
1 polymer ?
#
loop_
_entity_poly.entity_id
_entity_poly.type
_entity_poly.pdbx_seq_one_letter_code
_entity_poly.pdbx_strand_id
1 'polypeptide(L)'
;LALAMCTAIAWVLEQSRQPPPSRWKSGVRAIACLVVVGITVQQIATTSAVYAKRHLPVQYETRQGDTVRYRLFFYMDSYRALDSGVDWMMAHAKPSDVIAVSMPHWVYLRTGNKTVMPPFESDPIKAEQLLESVPVTYLILDEGLAIDSKRFMKRVVERFPNRWKRVYSDDVVTETGERHEQAFEIYERVRSGSVIVQPETGSLPLMPQNALSEKERHDVG
;
A
#
# COMPACT_ATOMS: atom_id res chain seq x y z
N LEU A 1 -28.71 -5.47 -3.41
CA LEU A 1 -29.22 -5.06 -4.74
C LEU A 1 -29.82 -6.23 -5.52
N ALA A 2 -29.09 -7.33 -5.74
CA ALA A 2 -29.62 -8.55 -6.37
C ALA A 2 -30.87 -9.12 -5.66
N LEU A 3 -30.87 -9.19 -4.32
CA LEU A 3 -32.01 -9.61 -3.52
C LEU A 3 -33.25 -8.72 -3.72
N ALA A 4 -33.08 -7.40 -3.79
CA ALA A 4 -34.18 -6.46 -4.02
C ALA A 4 -34.78 -6.58 -5.43
N MET A 5 -33.95 -6.92 -6.42
CA MET A 5 -34.40 -7.18 -7.78
C MET A 5 -35.16 -8.51 -7.86
N CYS A 6 -34.66 -9.57 -7.22
CA CYS A 6 -35.33 -10.86 -7.16
C CYS A 6 -36.66 -10.79 -6.40
N THR A 7 -36.74 -10.03 -5.31
CA THR A 7 -38.00 -9.85 -4.56
C THR A 7 -39.01 -9.02 -5.33
N ALA A 8 -38.57 -7.96 -6.04
CA ALA A 8 -39.45 -7.18 -6.90
C ALA A 8 -40.00 -8.03 -8.06
N ILE A 9 -39.16 -8.85 -8.70
CA ILE A 9 -39.59 -9.76 -9.77
C ILE A 9 -40.54 -10.83 -9.23
N ALA A 10 -40.21 -11.45 -8.09
CA ALA A 10 -41.08 -12.46 -7.46
C ALA A 10 -42.44 -11.87 -7.08
N TRP A 11 -42.45 -10.66 -6.50
CA TRP A 11 -43.68 -9.96 -6.15
C TRP A 11 -44.53 -9.63 -7.38
N VAL A 12 -43.92 -9.14 -8.47
CA VAL A 12 -44.63 -8.88 -9.74
C VAL A 12 -45.21 -10.17 -10.33
N LEU A 13 -44.46 -11.27 -10.29
CA LEU A 13 -44.92 -12.58 -10.77
C LEU A 13 -46.09 -13.10 -9.93
N GLU A 14 -46.03 -12.95 -8.61
CA GLU A 14 -47.08 -13.36 -7.69
C GLU A 14 -48.36 -12.51 -7.83
N GLN A 15 -48.20 -11.19 -7.97
CA GLN A 15 -49.30 -10.26 -8.25
C GLN A 15 -49.96 -10.56 -9.62
N SER A 16 -49.19 -11.04 -10.60
CA SER A 16 -49.72 -11.43 -11.92
C SER A 16 -50.59 -12.69 -11.90
N ARG A 17 -50.47 -13.53 -10.85
CA ARG A 17 -51.26 -14.76 -10.67
C ARG A 17 -52.62 -14.51 -10.02
N GLN A 18 -52.80 -13.42 -9.26
CA GLN A 18 -54.09 -13.08 -8.69
C GLN A 18 -54.95 -12.34 -9.74
N PRO A 19 -56.16 -12.82 -10.09
CA PRO A 19 -56.98 -12.22 -11.14
C PRO A 19 -57.55 -10.86 -10.69
N PRO A 20 -57.14 -9.73 -11.30
CA PRO A 20 -57.77 -8.44 -10.97
C PRO A 20 -59.21 -8.37 -11.52
N PRO A 21 -60.08 -7.51 -11.00
CA PRO A 21 -61.35 -7.19 -11.68
C PRO A 21 -61.07 -6.72 -13.12
N SER A 22 -61.80 -7.27 -14.11
CA SER A 22 -61.38 -7.28 -15.53
C SER A 22 -61.13 -5.92 -16.16
N ARG A 23 -61.71 -4.84 -15.60
CA ARG A 23 -61.60 -3.48 -16.13
C ARG A 23 -60.28 -2.77 -15.79
N TRP A 24 -59.51 -3.25 -14.81
CA TRP A 24 -58.24 -2.62 -14.40
C TRP A 24 -56.97 -3.38 -14.79
N LYS A 25 -57.12 -4.60 -15.34
CA LYS A 25 -56.00 -5.49 -15.70
C LYS A 25 -55.00 -4.83 -16.66
N SER A 26 -55.48 -4.08 -17.64
CA SER A 26 -54.62 -3.41 -18.63
C SER A 26 -53.83 -2.26 -18.02
N GLY A 27 -54.43 -1.48 -17.11
CA GLY A 27 -53.77 -0.37 -16.43
C GLY A 27 -52.66 -0.85 -15.49
N VAL A 28 -52.93 -1.86 -14.66
CA VAL A 28 -51.93 -2.42 -13.74
C VAL A 28 -50.75 -3.03 -14.51
N ARG A 29 -51.02 -3.74 -15.62
CA ARG A 29 -49.96 -4.29 -16.48
C ARG A 29 -49.10 -3.21 -17.15
N ALA A 30 -49.72 -2.14 -17.65
CA ALA A 30 -49.00 -1.02 -18.25
C ALA A 30 -48.08 -0.34 -17.23
N ILE A 31 -48.58 -0.08 -16.01
CA ILE A 31 -47.79 0.50 -14.92
C ILE A 31 -46.63 -0.42 -14.54
N ALA A 32 -46.87 -1.71 -14.34
CA ALA A 32 -45.82 -2.67 -14.01
C ALA A 32 -44.74 -2.74 -15.10
N CYS A 33 -45.12 -2.75 -16.38
CA CYS A 33 -44.17 -2.67 -17.49
C CYS A 33 -43.34 -1.39 -17.45
N LEU A 34 -43.96 -0.23 -17.23
CA LEU A 34 -43.24 1.05 -17.14
C LEU A 34 -42.23 1.07 -15.99
N VAL A 35 -42.59 0.52 -14.83
CA VAL A 35 -41.66 0.41 -13.68
C VAL A 35 -40.46 -0.48 -14.03
N VAL A 36 -40.70 -1.66 -14.62
CA VAL A 36 -39.62 -2.57 -15.02
C VAL A 36 -38.71 -1.91 -16.06
N VAL A 37 -39.29 -1.30 -17.09
CA VAL A 37 -38.51 -0.57 -18.12
C VAL A 37 -37.71 0.58 -17.50
N GLY A 38 -38.31 1.35 -16.61
CA GLY A 38 -37.63 2.44 -15.90
C GLY A 38 -36.42 1.95 -15.10
N ILE A 39 -36.59 0.87 -14.33
CA ILE A 39 -35.49 0.25 -13.57
C ILE A 39 -34.43 -0.28 -14.52
N THR A 40 -34.79 -0.98 -15.59
CA THR A 40 -33.82 -1.52 -16.56
C THR A 40 -33.01 -0.41 -17.23
N VAL A 41 -33.66 0.68 -17.67
CA VAL A 41 -32.97 1.85 -18.25
C VAL A 41 -32.03 2.48 -17.23
N GLN A 42 -32.47 2.65 -15.98
CA GLN A 42 -31.62 3.18 -14.92
C GLN A 42 -30.39 2.27 -14.66
N GLN A 43 -30.57 0.95 -14.62
CA GLN A 43 -29.47 0.00 -14.42
C GLN A 43 -28.49 0.05 -15.59
N ILE A 44 -28.96 0.02 -16.84
CA ILE A 44 -28.12 0.14 -18.04
C ILE A 44 -27.34 1.45 -18.03
N ALA A 45 -27.99 2.57 -17.72
CA ALA A 45 -27.35 3.88 -17.64
C ALA A 45 -26.27 3.92 -16.55
N THR A 46 -26.58 3.38 -15.36
CA THR A 46 -25.63 3.32 -14.24
C THR A 46 -24.44 2.43 -14.57
N THR A 47 -24.67 1.22 -15.05
CA THR A 47 -23.62 0.29 -15.45
C THR A 47 -22.76 0.87 -16.56
N SER A 48 -23.36 1.50 -17.57
CA SER A 48 -22.63 2.14 -18.67
C SER A 48 -21.79 3.32 -18.17
N ALA A 49 -22.33 4.16 -17.29
CA ALA A 49 -21.60 5.27 -16.69
C ALA A 49 -20.43 4.79 -15.82
N VAL A 50 -20.64 3.74 -15.00
CA VAL A 50 -19.58 3.13 -14.20
C VAL A 50 -18.51 2.51 -15.09
N TYR A 51 -18.90 1.76 -16.12
CA TYR A 51 -17.96 1.13 -17.04
C TYR A 51 -17.14 2.18 -17.80
N ALA A 52 -17.78 3.23 -18.33
CA ALA A 52 -17.09 4.28 -19.06
C ALA A 52 -16.15 5.10 -18.17
N LYS A 53 -16.52 5.36 -16.91
CA LYS A 53 -15.72 6.21 -16.00
C LYS A 53 -14.67 5.45 -15.19
N ARG A 54 -14.94 4.20 -14.81
CA ARG A 54 -14.14 3.46 -13.81
C ARG A 54 -13.30 2.33 -14.41
N HIS A 55 -13.47 2.01 -15.69
CA HIS A 55 -12.65 1.02 -16.41
C HIS A 55 -11.42 1.70 -17.02
N LEU A 56 -10.42 1.96 -16.18
CA LEU A 56 -9.25 2.75 -16.54
C LEU A 56 -8.13 1.86 -17.09
N PRO A 57 -7.39 2.33 -18.11
CA PRO A 57 -6.22 1.63 -18.60
C PRO A 57 -5.08 1.72 -17.59
N VAL A 58 -4.42 0.58 -17.38
CA VAL A 58 -3.19 0.45 -16.59
C VAL A 58 -2.09 -0.03 -17.52
N GLN A 59 -0.96 0.65 -17.45
CA GLN A 59 0.25 0.27 -18.17
C GLN A 59 1.44 0.44 -17.25
N TYR A 60 2.29 -0.58 -17.18
CA TYR A 60 3.56 -0.49 -16.49
C TYR A 60 4.61 -1.41 -17.12
N GLU A 61 5.88 -1.15 -16.81
CA GLU A 61 7.00 -1.99 -17.22
C GLU A 61 7.31 -3.02 -16.13
N THR A 62 7.54 -4.26 -16.54
CA THR A 62 8.02 -5.31 -15.64
C THR A 62 9.53 -5.20 -15.46
N ARG A 63 10.05 -5.88 -14.44
CA ARG A 63 11.49 -6.06 -14.25
C ARG A 63 12.22 -6.66 -15.47
N GLN A 64 11.53 -7.40 -16.33
CA GLN A 64 12.10 -8.01 -17.53
C GLN A 64 12.14 -7.05 -18.72
N GLY A 65 11.61 -5.82 -18.55
CA GLY A 65 11.48 -4.82 -19.61
C GLY A 65 10.20 -4.97 -20.44
N ASP A 66 9.34 -5.93 -20.12
CA ASP A 66 8.09 -6.12 -20.83
C ASP A 66 7.06 -5.07 -20.41
N THR A 67 6.31 -4.54 -21.37
CA THR A 67 5.17 -3.67 -21.08
C THR A 67 3.92 -4.50 -20.85
N VAL A 68 3.32 -4.39 -19.67
CA VAL A 68 2.03 -5.02 -19.35
C VAL A 68 0.92 -3.98 -19.50
N ARG A 69 -0.14 -4.32 -20.25
CA ARG A 69 -1.31 -3.46 -20.49
C ARG A 69 -2.60 -4.21 -20.20
N TYR A 70 -3.44 -3.64 -19.36
CA TYR A 70 -4.77 -4.18 -19.06
C TYR A 70 -5.67 -3.05 -18.55
N ARG A 71 -6.90 -3.39 -18.16
CA ARG A 71 -7.85 -2.43 -17.63
C ARG A 71 -8.37 -2.93 -16.29
N LEU A 72 -8.47 -2.02 -15.33
CA LEU A 72 -8.99 -2.32 -14.00
C LEU A 72 -10.22 -1.46 -13.72
N PHE A 73 -11.13 -2.06 -12.96
CA PHE A 73 -12.18 -1.32 -12.29
C PHE A 73 -11.64 -0.76 -10.99
N PHE A 74 -12.10 0.45 -10.63
CA PHE A 74 -11.79 1.10 -9.36
C PHE A 74 -10.29 1.36 -9.14
N TYR A 75 -9.55 1.57 -10.22
CA TYR A 75 -8.14 1.91 -10.17
C TYR A 75 -7.97 3.43 -10.04
N MET A 76 -8.02 3.90 -8.79
CA MET A 76 -7.98 5.33 -8.44
C MET A 76 -6.59 5.95 -8.63
N ASP A 77 -6.52 7.28 -8.60
CA ASP A 77 -5.26 8.01 -8.74
C ASP A 77 -4.24 7.66 -7.66
N SER A 78 -4.66 7.24 -6.45
CA SER A 78 -3.75 6.73 -5.42
C SER A 78 -2.96 5.50 -5.89
N TYR A 79 -3.59 4.60 -6.66
CA TYR A 79 -2.89 3.45 -7.26
C TYR A 79 -1.94 3.87 -8.38
N ARG A 80 -2.28 4.93 -9.13
CA ARG A 80 -1.41 5.50 -10.17
C ARG A 80 -0.17 6.17 -9.59
N ALA A 81 -0.34 6.91 -8.51
CA ALA A 81 0.75 7.51 -7.76
C ALA A 81 1.66 6.41 -7.18
N LEU A 82 1.09 5.33 -6.62
CA LEU A 82 1.86 4.17 -6.20
C LEU A 82 2.64 3.54 -7.37
N ASP A 83 1.99 3.32 -8.51
CA ASP A 83 2.67 2.70 -9.66
C ASP A 83 3.80 3.57 -10.21
N SER A 84 3.63 4.90 -10.23
CA SER A 84 4.68 5.86 -10.60
C SER A 84 5.83 5.87 -9.59
N GLY A 85 5.51 5.77 -8.30
CA GLY A 85 6.51 5.61 -7.24
C GLY A 85 7.28 4.29 -7.33
N VAL A 86 6.60 3.20 -7.71
CA VAL A 86 7.24 1.90 -7.95
C VAL A 86 8.13 1.94 -9.19
N ASP A 87 7.73 2.63 -10.25
CA ASP A 87 8.58 2.86 -11.43
C ASP A 87 9.85 3.62 -11.06
N TRP A 88 9.72 4.68 -10.24
CA TRP A 88 10.87 5.39 -9.69
C TRP A 88 11.77 4.44 -8.87
N MET A 89 11.19 3.58 -8.03
CA MET A 89 11.92 2.61 -7.22
C MET A 89 12.70 1.60 -8.07
N MET A 90 12.16 1.11 -9.18
CA MET A 90 12.87 0.17 -10.06
C MET A 90 14.19 0.75 -10.61
N ALA A 91 14.26 2.07 -10.79
CA ALA A 91 15.46 2.74 -11.25
C ALA A 91 16.47 3.09 -10.13
N HIS A 92 16.02 3.19 -8.87
CA HIS A 92 16.84 3.74 -7.77
C HIS A 92 17.15 2.75 -6.64
N ALA A 93 16.32 1.73 -6.42
CA ALA A 93 16.52 0.76 -5.35
C ALA A 93 17.53 -0.33 -5.76
N LYS A 94 18.41 -0.71 -4.82
CA LYS A 94 19.32 -1.86 -5.02
C LYS A 94 18.55 -3.15 -4.74
N PRO A 95 18.92 -4.29 -5.35
CA PRO A 95 18.23 -5.57 -5.10
C PRO A 95 18.22 -6.04 -3.63
N SER A 96 19.17 -5.56 -2.82
CA SER A 96 19.27 -5.86 -1.39
C SER A 96 18.40 -4.97 -0.51
N ASP A 97 17.88 -3.86 -1.03
CA ASP A 97 17.14 -2.89 -0.24
C ASP A 97 15.77 -3.44 0.14
N VAL A 98 15.34 -3.11 1.37
CA VAL A 98 14.02 -3.48 1.91
C VAL A 98 13.09 -2.28 1.86
N ILE A 99 11.88 -2.50 1.38
CA ILE A 99 10.86 -1.46 1.17
C ILE A 99 9.72 -1.68 2.15
N ALA A 100 9.42 -0.69 2.98
CA ALA A 100 8.21 -0.66 3.79
C ALA A 100 7.08 0.04 3.03
N VAL A 101 5.96 -0.65 2.77
CA VAL A 101 4.81 -0.14 1.98
C VAL A 101 3.49 -0.81 2.39
N SER A 102 2.35 -0.11 2.24
CA SER A 102 1.02 -0.64 2.59
C SER A 102 0.60 -1.87 1.78
N MET A 103 1.12 -2.04 0.56
CA MET A 103 0.83 -3.14 -0.36
C MET A 103 2.10 -3.95 -0.72
N PRO A 104 2.70 -4.68 0.23
CA PRO A 104 4.01 -5.31 0.03
C PRO A 104 4.03 -6.31 -1.14
N HIS A 105 3.01 -7.16 -1.26
CA HIS A 105 2.94 -8.16 -2.33
C HIS A 105 2.97 -7.55 -3.74
N TRP A 106 2.29 -6.40 -3.94
CA TRP A 106 2.28 -5.71 -5.23
C TRP A 106 3.68 -5.18 -5.57
N VAL A 107 4.30 -4.48 -4.63
CA VAL A 107 5.62 -3.89 -4.83
C VAL A 107 6.69 -4.98 -4.99
N TYR A 108 6.60 -6.08 -4.25
CA TYR A 108 7.50 -7.24 -4.41
C TYR A 108 7.43 -7.82 -5.82
N LEU A 109 6.22 -8.02 -6.36
CA LEU A 109 6.05 -8.58 -7.70
C LEU A 109 6.60 -7.66 -8.79
N ARG A 110 6.48 -6.34 -8.61
CA ARG A 110 6.96 -5.36 -9.59
C ARG A 110 8.48 -5.14 -9.55
N THR A 111 9.05 -5.04 -8.34
CA THR A 111 10.47 -4.68 -8.15
C THR A 111 11.39 -5.88 -7.92
N GLY A 112 10.87 -6.96 -7.33
CA GLY A 112 11.66 -8.07 -6.80
C GLY A 112 12.42 -7.78 -5.51
N ASN A 113 12.29 -6.55 -4.96
CA ASN A 113 12.87 -6.17 -3.67
C ASN A 113 12.11 -6.79 -2.52
N LYS A 114 12.80 -7.07 -1.40
CA LYS A 114 12.12 -7.49 -0.18
C LYS A 114 11.20 -6.37 0.29
N THR A 115 9.96 -6.72 0.60
CA THR A 115 8.96 -5.75 1.06
C THR A 115 8.39 -6.16 2.40
N VAL A 116 8.11 -5.19 3.26
CA VAL A 116 7.41 -5.37 4.53
C VAL A 116 6.28 -4.37 4.63
N MET A 117 5.27 -4.68 5.44
CA MET A 117 4.22 -3.72 5.78
C MET A 117 4.75 -2.78 6.86
N PRO A 118 4.55 -1.44 6.77
CA PRO A 118 4.96 -0.53 7.82
C PRO A 118 4.15 -0.78 9.10
N PRO A 119 4.69 -0.46 10.29
CA PRO A 119 3.97 -0.64 11.52
C PRO A 119 2.78 0.33 11.59
N PHE A 120 1.57 -0.16 11.88
CA PHE A 120 0.40 0.70 12.14
C PHE A 120 0.37 1.16 13.60
N GLU A 121 1.51 1.63 14.08
CA GLU A 121 1.71 2.16 15.44
C GLU A 121 1.55 3.69 15.41
N SER A 122 0.80 4.23 16.36
CA SER A 122 0.52 5.68 16.43
C SER A 122 1.60 6.46 17.18
N ASP A 123 2.36 5.80 18.06
CA ASP A 123 3.54 6.40 18.69
C ASP A 123 4.73 6.39 17.71
N PRO A 124 5.21 7.57 17.26
CA PRO A 124 6.29 7.64 16.28
C PRO A 124 7.61 7.06 16.79
N ILE A 125 7.88 7.08 18.11
CA ILE A 125 9.12 6.53 18.67
C ILE A 125 9.11 5.01 18.55
N LYS A 126 8.00 4.37 18.96
CA LYS A 126 7.84 2.92 18.86
C LYS A 126 7.74 2.45 17.41
N ALA A 127 7.06 3.21 16.54
CA ALA A 127 7.03 2.92 15.11
C ALA A 127 8.43 2.94 14.48
N GLU A 128 9.26 3.93 14.81
CA GLU A 128 10.65 4.00 14.34
C GLU A 128 11.48 2.80 14.84
N GLN A 129 11.33 2.40 16.11
CA GLN A 129 12.01 1.21 16.65
C GLN A 129 11.61 -0.08 15.92
N LEU A 130 10.32 -0.22 15.58
CA LEU A 130 9.83 -1.35 14.77
C LEU A 130 10.42 -1.30 13.36
N LEU A 131 10.52 -0.12 12.75
CA LEU A 131 11.19 0.06 11.46
C LEU A 131 12.70 -0.18 11.53
N GLU A 132 13.37 0.02 12.67
CA GLU A 132 14.78 -0.33 12.89
C GLU A 132 15.01 -1.82 13.09
N SER A 133 14.01 -2.54 13.62
CA SER A 133 14.10 -4.00 13.81
C SER A 133 14.18 -4.77 12.49
N VAL A 134 13.82 -4.12 11.39
CA VAL A 134 13.94 -4.59 10.01
C VAL A 134 14.89 -3.64 9.26
N PRO A 135 15.78 -4.10 8.38
CA PRO A 135 16.71 -3.20 7.66
C PRO A 135 16.01 -2.41 6.53
N VAL A 136 14.93 -1.69 6.85
CA VAL A 136 14.16 -0.86 5.91
C VAL A 136 15.06 0.24 5.35
N THR A 137 15.16 0.29 4.03
CA THR A 137 15.92 1.31 3.29
C THR A 137 14.99 2.35 2.70
N TYR A 138 13.82 1.95 2.20
CA TYR A 138 12.80 2.85 1.68
C TYR A 138 11.48 2.70 2.43
N LEU A 139 10.83 3.81 2.72
CA LEU A 139 9.52 3.88 3.35
C LEU A 139 8.58 4.66 2.45
N ILE A 140 7.51 3.99 2.01
CA ILE A 140 6.45 4.58 1.18
C ILE A 140 5.31 5.02 2.10
N LEU A 141 4.93 6.29 1.98
CA LEU A 141 3.76 6.88 2.62
C LEU A 141 2.72 7.12 1.54
N ASP A 142 1.57 6.49 1.68
CA ASP A 142 0.47 6.55 0.73
C ASP A 142 -0.85 6.87 1.43
N GLU A 143 -1.68 7.66 0.75
CA GLU A 143 -3.01 8.06 1.18
C GLU A 143 -4.03 7.58 0.14
N GLY A 144 -5.21 7.14 0.59
CA GLY A 144 -6.28 6.72 -0.31
C GLY A 144 -6.08 5.35 -0.99
N LEU A 145 -5.13 4.54 -0.53
CA LEU A 145 -5.08 3.10 -0.82
C LEU A 145 -5.90 2.31 0.22
N ALA A 146 -5.96 0.98 0.06
CA ALA A 146 -6.69 0.10 0.97
C ALA A 146 -6.26 0.26 2.44
N ILE A 147 -5.00 0.63 2.68
CA ILE A 147 -4.48 1.00 4.01
C ILE A 147 -3.69 2.30 3.88
N ASP A 148 -4.19 3.37 4.49
CA ASP A 148 -3.52 4.68 4.56
C ASP A 148 -2.31 4.60 5.52
N SER A 149 -1.14 4.29 4.95
CA SER A 149 0.12 4.20 5.71
C SER A 149 0.59 5.58 6.18
N LYS A 150 0.26 6.64 5.41
CA LYS A 150 0.65 8.01 5.72
C LYS A 150 0.10 8.47 7.06
N ARG A 151 -1.14 8.07 7.41
CA ARG A 151 -1.75 8.33 8.73
C ARG A 151 -0.86 7.94 9.91
N PHE A 152 -0.13 6.83 9.81
CA PHE A 152 0.71 6.31 10.89
C PHE A 152 2.16 6.77 10.76
N MET A 153 2.70 6.76 9.54
CA MET A 153 4.13 6.96 9.31
C MET A 153 4.54 8.43 9.13
N LYS A 154 3.60 9.34 8.82
CA LYS A 154 3.91 10.78 8.66
C LYS A 154 4.59 11.35 9.89
N ARG A 155 4.11 11.03 11.09
CA ARG A 155 4.71 11.50 12.35
C ARG A 155 6.12 10.94 12.59
N VAL A 156 6.45 9.78 12.03
CA VAL A 156 7.80 9.19 12.14
C VAL A 156 8.79 10.01 11.34
N VAL A 157 8.50 10.24 10.06
CA VAL A 157 9.42 10.97 9.17
C VAL A 157 9.57 12.44 9.56
N GLU A 158 8.50 13.08 10.08
CA GLU A 158 8.55 14.44 10.63
C GLU A 158 9.37 14.52 11.92
N ARG A 159 9.30 13.50 12.77
CA ARG A 159 10.02 13.46 14.06
C ARG A 159 11.50 13.14 13.90
N PHE A 160 11.86 12.32 12.91
CA PHE A 160 13.23 11.87 12.65
C PHE A 160 13.76 12.30 11.26
N PRO A 161 13.80 13.61 10.96
CA PRO A 161 14.18 14.11 9.63
C PRO A 161 15.66 13.87 9.29
N ASN A 162 16.49 13.62 10.30
CA ASN A 162 17.89 13.24 10.12
C ASN A 162 18.07 11.75 9.75
N ARG A 163 17.02 10.93 9.86
CA ARG A 163 17.02 9.51 9.53
C ARG A 163 16.29 9.20 8.24
N TRP A 164 15.33 10.04 7.86
CA TRP A 164 14.49 9.84 6.68
C TRP A 164 14.57 11.06 5.79
N LYS A 165 15.00 10.86 4.54
CA LYS A 165 15.07 11.89 3.51
C LYS A 165 14.01 11.61 2.46
N ARG A 166 13.12 12.57 2.21
CA ARG A 166 12.17 12.46 1.09
C ARG A 166 12.92 12.49 -0.23
N VAL A 167 12.67 11.50 -1.08
CA VAL A 167 13.32 11.32 -2.39
C VAL A 167 12.34 11.36 -3.56
N TYR A 168 11.04 11.13 -3.29
CA TYR A 168 9.97 11.21 -4.27
C TYR A 168 8.68 11.71 -3.60
N SER A 169 7.84 12.40 -4.37
CA SER A 169 6.49 12.80 -3.97
C SER A 169 5.59 12.93 -5.18
N ASP A 170 4.31 12.62 -5.00
CA ASP A 170 3.28 12.78 -6.02
C ASP A 170 1.96 13.23 -5.37
N ASP A 171 1.12 13.86 -6.18
CA ASP A 171 -0.21 14.30 -5.77
C ASP A 171 -1.25 13.22 -6.12
N VAL A 172 -2.35 13.19 -5.38
CA VAL A 172 -3.47 12.28 -5.65
C VAL A 172 -4.74 13.08 -5.79
N VAL A 173 -5.51 12.83 -6.85
CA VAL A 173 -6.87 13.36 -6.99
C VAL A 173 -7.85 12.31 -6.48
N THR A 174 -8.64 12.65 -5.47
CA THR A 174 -9.63 11.74 -4.90
C THR A 174 -10.83 11.54 -5.83
N GLU A 175 -11.70 10.59 -5.51
CA GLU A 175 -12.92 10.35 -6.32
C GLU A 175 -13.86 11.56 -6.38
N THR A 176 -13.79 12.47 -5.41
CA THR A 176 -14.58 13.71 -5.36
C THR A 176 -13.98 14.81 -6.25
N GLY A 177 -12.80 14.58 -6.83
CA GLY A 177 -12.05 15.57 -7.60
C GLY A 177 -11.19 16.50 -6.73
N GLU A 178 -11.10 16.23 -5.42
CA GLU A 178 -10.23 16.99 -4.52
C GLU A 178 -8.78 16.55 -4.71
N ARG A 179 -7.88 17.52 -4.92
CA ARG A 179 -6.45 17.25 -5.06
C ARG A 179 -5.81 17.28 -3.67
N HIS A 180 -5.23 16.16 -3.27
CA HIS A 180 -4.44 16.04 -2.06
C HIS A 180 -2.96 16.16 -2.45
N GLU A 181 -2.37 17.30 -2.11
CA GLU A 181 -0.95 17.55 -2.38
C GLU A 181 -0.06 16.61 -1.56
N GLN A 182 0.98 16.07 -2.20
CA GLN A 182 1.95 15.15 -1.59
C GLN A 182 1.29 13.95 -0.90
N ALA A 183 0.13 13.50 -1.39
CA ALA A 183 -0.60 12.35 -0.87
C ALA A 183 0.22 11.05 -0.95
N PHE A 184 1.18 10.99 -1.87
CA PHE A 184 2.13 9.89 -2.00
C PHE A 184 3.56 10.40 -1.85
N GLU A 185 4.37 9.71 -1.04
CA GLU A 185 5.76 10.09 -0.77
C GLU A 185 6.65 8.86 -0.60
N ILE A 186 7.91 8.96 -1.01
CA ILE A 186 8.94 7.95 -0.72
C ILE A 186 10.05 8.62 0.07
N TYR A 187 10.40 7.99 1.19
CA TYR A 187 11.52 8.37 2.04
C TYR A 187 12.61 7.31 1.96
N GLU A 188 13.84 7.75 1.77
CA GLU A 188 15.04 6.92 1.87
C GLU A 188 15.66 7.08 3.26
N ARG A 189 16.09 5.98 3.85
CA ARG A 189 16.81 5.98 5.11
C ARG A 189 18.20 6.57 4.91
N VAL A 190 18.49 7.67 5.59
CA VAL A 190 19.81 8.29 5.63
C VAL A 190 20.74 7.35 6.38
N ARG A 191 21.59 6.63 5.65
CA ARG A 191 22.68 5.88 6.28
C ARG A 191 23.65 6.90 6.82
N SER A 192 23.68 7.08 8.14
CA SER A 192 24.82 7.69 8.80
C SER A 192 26.03 6.90 8.34
N GLY A 193 26.87 7.52 7.50
CA GLY A 193 28.08 6.89 6.99
C GLY A 193 28.78 6.23 8.16
N SER A 194 29.18 4.97 7.97
CA SER A 194 30.00 4.23 8.91
C SER A 194 31.03 5.22 9.46
N VAL A 195 30.85 5.63 10.72
CA VAL A 195 31.97 6.22 11.45
C VAL A 195 32.96 5.08 11.43
N ILE A 196 33.94 5.18 10.54
CA ILE A 196 35.16 4.39 10.63
C ILE A 196 35.68 4.81 12.00
N VAL A 197 35.33 4.02 13.02
CA VAL A 197 36.09 3.99 14.25
C VAL A 197 37.46 3.57 13.76
N GLN A 198 38.33 4.56 13.52
CA GLN A 198 39.75 4.30 13.46
C GLN A 198 40.04 3.47 14.70
N PRO A 199 40.62 2.27 14.56
CA PRO A 199 41.11 1.59 15.74
C PRO A 199 42.10 2.58 16.37
N GLU A 200 41.74 3.11 17.53
CA GLU A 200 42.70 3.79 18.37
C GLU A 200 43.88 2.84 18.42
N THR A 201 45.01 3.34 17.94
CA THR A 201 46.29 2.66 18.02
C THR A 201 46.65 2.67 19.50
N GLY A 202 45.98 1.79 20.25
CA GLY A 202 46.21 1.52 21.64
C GLY A 202 47.57 0.85 21.72
N SER A 203 48.58 1.69 21.89
CA SER A 203 49.91 1.30 22.36
C SER A 203 49.73 0.31 23.49
N LEU A 204 50.06 -0.96 23.22
CA LEU A 204 50.18 -1.99 24.23
C LEU A 204 51.15 -1.48 25.32
N PRO A 205 50.74 -1.40 26.59
CA PRO A 205 51.71 -1.24 27.65
C PRO A 205 52.55 -2.50 27.69
N LEU A 206 53.87 -2.33 27.47
CA LEU A 206 54.88 -3.34 27.71
C LEU A 206 54.74 -3.85 29.15
N MET A 207 54.17 -5.04 29.30
CA MET A 207 54.20 -5.78 30.56
C MET A 207 55.66 -6.15 30.86
N PRO A 208 56.17 -5.84 32.07
CA PRO A 208 57.51 -6.24 32.47
C PRO A 208 57.57 -7.76 32.64
N GLN A 209 58.42 -8.42 31.86
CA GLN A 209 58.88 -9.78 32.11
C GLN A 209 59.74 -9.76 33.38
N ASN A 210 59.13 -9.91 34.56
CA ASN A 210 59.83 -10.31 35.78
C ASN A 210 58.81 -10.71 36.86
N ALA A 211 58.41 -11.97 36.82
CA ALA A 211 57.93 -12.76 37.97
C ALA A 211 58.05 -14.23 37.56
N LEU A 212 59.21 -14.88 37.78
CA LEU A 212 59.47 -15.71 38.97
C LEU A 212 58.34 -16.75 39.11
N SER A 213 58.43 -17.96 38.56
CA SER A 213 59.43 -19.01 38.85
C SER A 213 59.63 -19.26 40.34
N GLU A 214 58.57 -19.44 41.13
CA GLU A 214 58.69 -20.05 42.47
C GLU A 214 57.36 -20.52 43.08
N LYS A 215 56.67 -21.53 42.51
CA LYS A 215 55.67 -22.32 43.29
C LYS A 215 55.18 -23.61 42.63
N GLU A 216 56.06 -24.60 42.45
CA GLU A 216 55.59 -25.99 42.32
C GLU A 216 56.67 -26.95 42.82
N ARG A 217 56.82 -26.96 44.14
CA ARG A 217 57.54 -27.99 44.87
C ARG A 217 56.83 -28.15 46.21
N HIS A 218 55.79 -28.98 46.26
CA HIS A 218 55.34 -29.78 47.42
C HIS A 218 54.00 -30.43 47.07
N ASP A 219 54.05 -31.71 46.71
CA ASP A 219 53.17 -32.75 47.30
C ASP A 219 53.49 -34.12 46.66
N VAL A 220 54.36 -34.87 47.34
CA VAL A 220 54.40 -36.34 47.30
C VAL A 220 54.65 -36.79 48.73
N GLY A 221 53.61 -37.36 49.35
CA GLY A 221 53.60 -37.99 50.66
C GLY A 221 52.34 -38.80 50.81
#